data_AF-A0A838QBE6-F1
#
_entry.id   AF-A0A838QBE6-F1
#
_cell.length_a   1.000
_cell.length_b   1.000
_cell.length_c   1.000
_cell.angle_alpha   90.00
_cell.angle_beta   90.00
_cell.angle_gamma   90.00
#
_symmetry.space_group_name_H-M   'P 1'
#
loop_
_entity.id
_entity.type
_entity.pdbx_description
1 polymer ?
#
loop_
_entity_poly.entity_id
_entity_poly.type
_entity_poly.pdbx_seq_one_letter_code
_entity_poly.pdbx_strand_id
1 'polypeptide(L)'
;MNESDAGIIPISRLFYDDAGPHVVRSPGAFTPARGQQLHDLLGASIAQLGGVSGENRRKTPPAPAPIPIETLLYSGRAALDRALEIRDEVRATGIAPPPETIDELLDLVALAAAE
;
A
#
# COMPACT_ATOMS: atom_id res chain seq x y z
N MET A 1 -5.87 20.11 -21.27
CA MET A 1 -6.39 20.65 -20.00
C MET A 1 -6.36 19.46 -19.04
N ASN A 2 -5.30 19.35 -18.25
CA ASN A 2 -4.91 18.12 -17.55
C ASN A 2 -5.49 18.07 -16.13
N GLU A 3 -6.23 17.02 -15.81
CA GLU A 3 -6.40 16.52 -14.44
C GLU A 3 -5.79 15.12 -14.39
N SER A 4 -4.57 15.03 -13.85
CA SER A 4 -3.75 13.82 -13.85
C SER A 4 -3.71 13.22 -12.45
N ASP A 5 -3.71 11.89 -12.38
CA ASP A 5 -3.02 11.13 -11.32
C ASP A 5 -3.66 11.14 -9.92
N ALA A 6 -4.86 10.56 -9.83
CA ALA A 6 -5.52 10.29 -8.55
C ALA A 6 -4.90 9.05 -7.88
N GLY A 7 -3.88 9.25 -7.05
CA GLY A 7 -3.80 8.54 -5.76
C GLY A 7 -2.58 7.67 -5.45
N ILE A 8 -1.48 7.74 -6.22
CA ILE A 8 -0.23 7.09 -5.79
C ILE A 8 0.64 8.13 -5.08
N ILE A 9 0.71 8.04 -3.74
CA ILE A 9 1.63 8.85 -2.93
C ILE A 9 2.95 8.06 -2.78
N PRO A 10 4.08 8.54 -3.33
CA PRO A 10 5.36 7.88 -3.15
C PRO A 10 5.78 7.89 -1.68
N ILE A 11 6.41 6.80 -1.22
CA ILE A 11 6.81 6.62 0.19
C ILE A 11 7.71 7.77 0.70
N SER A 12 8.52 8.36 -0.17
CA SER A 12 9.33 9.53 0.17
C SER A 12 8.51 10.74 0.61
N ARG A 13 7.25 10.85 0.19
CA ARG A 13 6.30 11.89 0.61
C ARG A 13 5.47 11.52 1.86
N LEU A 14 5.67 10.33 2.42
CA LEU A 14 5.08 9.94 3.70
C LEU A 14 5.88 10.45 4.91
N PHE A 15 7.10 10.91 4.67
CA PHE A 15 7.94 11.55 5.67
C PHE A 15 7.80 13.06 5.56
N TYR A 16 7.75 13.72 6.71
CA TYR A 16 7.71 15.18 6.77
C TYR A 16 9.09 15.73 6.43
N ASP A 17 9.15 16.68 5.48
CA ASP A 17 10.37 17.44 5.18
C ASP A 17 10.70 18.48 6.29
N ASP A 18 9.76 18.65 7.23
CA ASP A 18 9.89 19.45 8.45
C ASP A 18 10.04 18.55 9.69
N ALA A 19 10.00 19.13 10.89
CA ALA A 19 10.15 18.37 12.14
C ALA A 19 9.06 17.30 12.38
N GLY A 20 8.06 17.20 11.49
CA GLY A 20 6.94 16.29 11.62
C GLY A 20 6.08 16.58 12.85
N PRO A 21 5.09 15.70 13.14
CA PRO A 21 4.35 15.73 14.38
C PRO A 21 5.31 15.39 15.54
N HIS A 22 5.91 16.44 16.09
CA HIS A 22 6.75 16.37 17.27
C HIS A 22 5.86 16.34 18.50
N VAL A 23 6.21 15.50 19.49
CA VAL A 23 5.57 15.53 20.80
C VAL A 23 5.92 16.86 21.46
N VAL A 24 4.99 17.83 21.40
CA VAL A 24 5.10 19.07 22.17
C VAL A 24 4.93 18.70 23.65
N ARG A 25 6.06 18.56 24.37
CA ARG A 25 6.02 18.55 25.83
C ARG A 25 5.73 19.99 26.26
N SER A 26 4.47 20.28 26.58
CA SER A 26 4.11 21.57 27.13
C SER A 26 4.88 21.77 28.45
N PRO A 27 5.74 22.80 28.59
CA PRO A 27 6.43 23.08 29.83
C PRO A 27 5.41 23.58 30.85
N GLY A 28 4.82 22.64 31.57
CA GLY A 28 3.70 22.88 32.48
C GLY A 28 2.68 21.76 32.44
N ALA A 29 3.13 20.50 32.54
CA ALA A 29 2.23 19.36 32.71
C ALA A 29 1.41 19.58 34.00
N PHE A 30 0.22 20.15 33.86
CA PHE A 30 -0.74 20.33 34.94
C PHE A 30 -1.20 18.92 35.34
N THR A 31 -0.53 18.35 36.34
CA THR A 31 -0.99 17.15 37.01
C THR A 31 -1.91 17.63 38.13
N PRO A 32 -3.22 17.38 38.06
CA PRO A 32 -4.15 17.81 39.11
C PRO A 32 -3.73 17.19 40.44
N ALA A 33 -3.76 17.98 41.52
CA ALA A 33 -3.28 17.54 42.83
C ALA A 33 -4.12 16.42 43.47
N ARG A 34 -5.32 16.15 42.93
CA ARG A 34 -6.26 15.13 43.42
C ARG A 34 -6.79 14.25 42.29
N GLY A 35 -6.95 12.95 42.57
CA GLY A 35 -7.44 11.98 41.61
C GLY A 35 -8.84 12.28 41.04
N GLN A 36 -9.73 12.91 41.81
CA GLN A 36 -11.05 13.34 41.32
C GLN A 36 -10.94 14.38 40.21
N GLN A 37 -10.07 15.38 40.37
CA GLN A 37 -9.85 16.41 39.36
C GLN A 37 -9.26 15.84 38.07
N LEU A 38 -8.39 14.83 38.19
CA LEU A 38 -7.90 14.07 37.04
C LEU A 38 -9.02 13.29 36.36
N HIS A 39 -9.88 12.64 37.15
CA HIS A 39 -11.01 11.87 36.62
C HIS A 39 -11.98 12.76 35.82
N ASP A 40 -12.31 13.94 36.35
CA ASP A 40 -13.19 14.91 35.70
C ASP A 40 -12.57 15.43 34.39
N LEU A 41 -11.27 15.75 34.39
CA LEU A 41 -10.54 16.21 33.21
C LEU A 41 -10.53 15.14 32.11
N LEU A 42 -10.25 13.88 32.47
CA LEU A 42 -10.24 12.76 31.55
C LEU A 42 -11.64 12.51 30.97
N GLY A 43 -12.68 12.56 31.81
CA GLY A 43 -14.07 12.41 31.37
C GLY A 43 -14.47 13.47 30.33
N ALA A 44 -14.16 14.74 30.60
CA ALA A 44 -14.44 15.83 29.67
C ALA A 44 -13.67 15.69 28.35
N SER A 45 -12.39 15.31 28.42
CA SER A 45 -11.52 15.18 27.24
C SER A 45 -11.95 14.00 26.34
N ILE A 46 -12.33 12.87 26.93
CA ILE A 46 -12.84 11.70 26.19
C ILE A 46 -14.18 12.02 25.52
N ALA A 47 -15.09 12.70 26.22
CA ALA A 47 -16.37 13.13 25.65
C ALA A 47 -16.16 14.05 24.44
N GLN A 48 -15.20 14.98 24.53
CA GLN A 48 -14.84 15.88 23.43
C GLN A 48 -14.25 15.12 22.23
N LEU A 49 -13.36 14.14 22.45
CA LEU A 49 -12.81 13.29 21.39
C LEU A 49 -13.87 12.41 20.72
N GLY A 50 -14.84 11.92 21.50
CA GLY A 50 -15.99 11.17 20.99
C GLY A 50 -16.83 11.97 20.00
N GLY A 51 -16.98 13.28 20.23
CA GLY A 51 -17.65 14.20 19.28
C GLY A 51 -16.90 14.36 17.96
N VAL A 52 -15.56 14.43 18.01
CA VAL A 52 -14.70 14.56 16.81
C VAL A 52 -14.68 13.27 15.97
N SER A 53 -14.92 12.11 16.60
CA SER A 53 -14.85 10.80 15.94
C SER A 53 -15.99 10.53 14.94
N GLY A 54 -17.06 11.33 14.96
CA GLY A 54 -18.22 11.15 14.06
C GLY A 54 -18.06 11.83 12.70
N GLU A 55 -17.52 13.06 12.66
CA GLU A 55 -17.58 13.92 11.46
C GLU A 55 -16.39 13.73 10.50
N ASN A 56 -15.24 13.24 10.99
CA ASN A 56 -14.02 13.09 10.18
C ASN A 56 -13.51 11.64 10.07
N ARG A 57 -14.38 10.64 10.33
CA ARG A 57 -14.00 9.24 10.13
C ARG A 57 -13.84 9.00 8.63
N ARG A 58 -12.58 8.91 8.17
CA ARG A 58 -12.28 8.39 6.81
C ARG A 58 -13.01 7.06 6.67
N LYS A 59 -14.01 7.01 5.79
CA LYS A 59 -14.64 5.75 5.41
C LYS A 59 -13.53 4.83 4.92
N THR A 60 -13.37 3.68 5.56
CA THR A 60 -12.57 2.60 5.01
C THR A 60 -13.14 2.32 3.62
N PRO A 61 -12.31 2.37 2.55
CA PRO A 61 -12.76 1.94 1.24
C PRO A 61 -13.36 0.54 1.37
N PRO A 62 -14.42 0.22 0.61
CA PRO A 62 -14.93 -1.15 0.57
C PRO A 62 -13.77 -2.09 0.21
N ALA A 63 -13.70 -3.23 0.90
CA ALA A 63 -12.76 -4.27 0.52
C ALA A 63 -12.99 -4.64 -0.96
N PRO A 64 -11.92 -4.91 -1.73
CA PRO A 64 -12.06 -5.37 -3.10
C PRO A 64 -12.91 -6.66 -3.11
N ALA A 65 -13.66 -6.86 -4.19
CA ALA A 65 -14.46 -8.06 -4.35
C ALA A 65 -13.55 -9.30 -4.31
N PRO A 66 -13.99 -10.42 -3.69
CA PRO A 66 -13.26 -11.68 -3.75
C PRO A 66 -12.98 -12.07 -5.20
N ILE A 67 -11.72 -12.28 -5.55
CA ILE A 67 -11.31 -12.76 -6.87
C ILE A 67 -11.38 -14.29 -6.86
N PRO A 68 -12.01 -14.95 -7.86
CA PRO A 68 -12.01 -16.41 -7.96
C PRO A 68 -10.58 -16.95 -7.98
N ILE A 69 -10.35 -18.06 -7.26
CA ILE A 69 -9.01 -18.66 -7.14
C ILE A 69 -8.46 -19.08 -8.51
N GLU A 70 -9.33 -19.44 -9.45
CA GLU A 70 -8.97 -19.81 -10.81
C GLU A 70 -8.32 -18.63 -11.54
N THR A 71 -8.81 -17.39 -11.34
CA THR A 71 -8.21 -16.20 -11.94
C THR A 71 -6.78 -15.95 -11.45
N LEU A 72 -6.47 -16.32 -10.21
CA LEU A 72 -5.13 -16.25 -9.64
C LEU A 72 -4.27 -17.43 -10.13
N LEU A 73 -4.81 -18.65 -10.19
CA LEU A 73 -4.11 -19.82 -10.71
C LEU A 73 -3.75 -19.72 -12.20
N TYR A 74 -4.50 -18.92 -12.97
CA TYR A 74 -4.23 -18.67 -14.38
C TYR A 74 -3.14 -17.60 -14.61
N SER A 75 -2.77 -16.77 -13.64
CA SER A 75 -1.70 -15.76 -13.84
C SER A 75 -0.33 -16.43 -14.05
N GLY A 76 0.02 -17.37 -13.17
CA GLY A 76 1.26 -18.16 -13.29
C GLY A 76 1.25 -19.06 -14.53
N ARG A 77 0.08 -19.63 -14.87
CA ARG A 77 -0.08 -20.43 -16.10
C ARG A 77 0.13 -19.60 -17.37
N ALA A 78 -0.45 -18.40 -17.41
CA ALA A 78 -0.30 -17.48 -18.53
C ALA A 78 1.15 -17.00 -18.72
N ALA A 79 1.89 -16.79 -17.62
CA ALA A 79 3.32 -16.45 -17.68
C ALA A 79 4.15 -17.59 -18.29
N LEU A 80 3.87 -18.84 -17.91
CA LEU A 80 4.51 -20.01 -18.52
C LEU A 80 4.12 -20.22 -19.99
N ASP A 81 2.84 -20.02 -20.33
CA ASP A 81 2.37 -20.11 -21.71
C ASP A 81 3.11 -19.10 -22.60
N ARG A 82 3.26 -17.85 -22.15
CA ARG A 82 4.05 -16.83 -22.86
C ARG A 82 5.52 -17.20 -22.98
N ALA A 83 6.13 -17.74 -21.93
CA ALA A 83 7.52 -18.19 -21.96
C ALA A 83 7.73 -19.33 -22.98
N LEU A 84 6.75 -20.22 -23.13
CA LEU A 84 6.78 -21.29 -24.14
C LEU A 84 6.70 -20.72 -25.56
N GLU A 85 5.85 -19.72 -25.80
CA GLU A 85 5.77 -19.03 -27.10
C GLU A 85 7.12 -18.43 -27.49
N ILE A 86 7.74 -17.65 -26.59
CA ILE A 86 9.03 -17.01 -26.84
C ILE A 86 10.11 -18.07 -27.14
N ARG A 87 10.14 -19.16 -26.37
CA ARG A 87 11.07 -20.26 -26.62
C ARG A 87 10.90 -20.84 -28.02
N ASP A 88 9.66 -21.02 -28.46
CA ASP A 88 9.35 -21.61 -29.76
C ASP A 88 9.71 -20.65 -30.90
N GLU A 89 9.51 -19.33 -30.72
CA GLU A 89 9.99 -18.28 -31.64
C GLU A 89 11.53 -18.27 -31.74
N VAL A 90 12.24 -18.35 -30.62
CA VAL A 90 13.71 -18.41 -30.59
C VAL A 90 14.22 -19.69 -31.27
N ARG A 91 13.56 -20.84 -31.03
CA ARG A 91 13.90 -22.09 -31.72
C ARG A 91 13.64 -22.02 -33.21
N ALA A 92 12.55 -21.38 -33.63
CA ALA A 92 12.18 -21.25 -35.04
C ALA A 92 13.14 -20.33 -35.79
N THR A 93 13.61 -19.25 -35.16
CA THR A 93 14.58 -18.32 -35.76
C THR A 93 15.98 -18.92 -35.83
N GLY A 94 16.38 -19.74 -34.85
CA GLY A 94 17.71 -20.37 -34.80
C GLY A 94 18.86 -19.38 -34.58
N ILE A 95 18.53 -18.13 -34.26
CA ILE A 95 19.47 -17.04 -34.00
C ILE A 95 19.50 -16.81 -32.49
N ALA A 96 20.64 -16.39 -31.95
CA ALA A 96 20.72 -15.99 -30.55
C ALA A 96 19.72 -14.85 -30.26
N PRO A 97 18.83 -15.00 -29.26
CA PRO A 97 17.85 -13.97 -28.94
C PRO A 97 18.54 -12.70 -28.42
N PRO A 98 17.93 -11.53 -28.64
CA PRO A 98 18.42 -10.29 -28.04
C PRO A 98 18.28 -10.35 -26.50
N PRO A 99 19.09 -9.55 -25.76
CA PRO A 99 19.08 -9.57 -24.29
C PRO A 99 17.70 -9.25 -23.72
N GLU A 100 16.96 -8.34 -24.34
CA GLU A 100 15.58 -7.95 -23.97
C GLU A 100 14.64 -9.18 -23.89
N THR A 101 14.79 -10.13 -24.83
CA THR A 101 13.98 -11.36 -24.87
C THR A 101 14.39 -12.36 -23.79
N ILE A 102 15.67 -12.36 -23.42
CA ILE A 102 16.15 -13.16 -22.28
C ILE A 102 15.63 -12.58 -20.97
N ASP A 103 15.65 -11.26 -20.83
CA ASP A 103 15.11 -10.56 -19.66
C ASP A 103 13.61 -10.83 -19.51
N GLU A 104 12.82 -10.72 -20.60
CA GLU A 104 11.39 -11.08 -20.61
C GLU A 104 11.18 -12.55 -20.16
N LEU A 105 11.98 -13.50 -20.68
CA LEU A 105 11.89 -14.91 -20.27
C LEU A 105 12.18 -15.10 -18.78
N LEU A 106 13.19 -14.41 -18.23
CA LEU A 106 13.56 -14.51 -16.82
C LEU A 106 12.48 -13.90 -15.92
N ASP A 107 11.90 -12.76 -16.33
CA ASP A 107 10.80 -12.12 -15.63
C ASP A 107 9.54 -13.00 -15.61
N LEU A 108 9.20 -13.63 -16.74
CA LEU A 108 8.06 -14.55 -16.81
C LEU A 108 8.24 -15.79 -15.92
N VAL A 109 9.47 -16.33 -15.85
CA VAL A 109 9.78 -17.46 -14.95
C VAL A 109 9.74 -17.03 -13.49
N ALA A 110 10.27 -15.85 -13.16
CA ALA A 110 10.23 -15.31 -11.81
C ALA A 110 8.79 -15.04 -11.36
N LEU A 111 7.96 -14.48 -12.24
CA LEU A 111 6.53 -14.26 -12.01
C LEU A 111 5.79 -15.57 -11.75
N ALA A 112 6.04 -16.60 -12.57
CA ALA A 112 5.42 -17.92 -12.39
C ALA A 112 5.88 -18.63 -11.10
N ALA A 113 7.08 -18.33 -10.58
CA ALA A 113 7.61 -18.93 -9.36
C ALA A 113 7.16 -18.21 -8.07
N ALA A 114 6.67 -16.99 -8.18
CA ALA A 114 6.23 -16.17 -7.06
C ALA A 114 4.75 -16.39 -6.67
N GLU A 115 3.97 -17.04 -7.54
CA GLU A 115 2.56 -17.44 -7.36
C GLU A 115 2.46 -18.89 -6.84
#